data_AF-A0A7V1Q1N5-F1
#
_entry.id   AF-A0A7V1Q1N5-F1
#
_cell.length_a   1.000
_cell.length_b   1.000
_cell.length_c   1.000
_cell.angle_alpha   90.00
_cell.angle_beta   90.00
_cell.angle_gamma   90.00
#
_symmetry.space_group_name_H-M   'P 1'
#
loop_
_entity.id
_entity.type
_entity.pdbx_description
1 polymer ?
#
loop_
_entity_poly.entity_id
_entity_poly.type
_entity_poly.pdbx_seq_one_letter_code
_entity_poly.pdbx_strand_id
1 'polypeptide(L)'
;MDDDVFLIDWLSERSAKCPGCGYELTGIREPKCPECATALRLSVACSDDGLWSWIISMLAITLGIGFDSVVAALIALPILIVGGAPPHIHVFFYGLLTLDLFSIGMLIWVTRRRRAWMRLNKTPRRAIAVGIIFATFLLHAGFGGGLLYAMI
;
A
#
# COMPACT_ATOMS: atom_id res chain seq x y z
N MET A 1 8.51 3.79 -38.78
CA MET A 1 7.08 4.10 -38.93
C MET A 1 6.78 5.15 -37.88
N ASP A 2 6.22 6.28 -38.27
CA ASP A 2 6.12 7.48 -37.44
C ASP A 2 5.04 7.30 -36.35
N ASP A 3 5.39 7.57 -35.08
CA ASP A 3 4.48 7.40 -33.91
C ASP A 3 3.18 8.21 -34.12
N ASP A 4 3.28 9.35 -34.79
CA ASP A 4 2.15 10.27 -35.06
C ASP A 4 1.14 9.68 -36.03
N VAL A 5 1.59 8.94 -37.05
CA VAL A 5 0.71 8.27 -38.03
C VAL A 5 -0.12 7.19 -37.33
N PHE A 6 0.49 6.41 -36.44
CA PHE A 6 -0.22 5.40 -35.65
C PHE A 6 -1.26 6.01 -34.69
N LEU A 7 -0.95 7.14 -34.07
CA LEU A 7 -1.90 7.84 -33.22
C LEU A 7 -3.14 8.29 -34.00
N ILE A 8 -2.92 8.91 -35.16
CA ILE A 8 -4.00 9.41 -36.03
C ILE A 8 -4.86 8.25 -36.52
N ASP A 9 -4.24 7.16 -36.98
CA ASP A 9 -4.93 5.95 -37.43
C ASP A 9 -5.76 5.32 -36.29
N TRP A 10 -5.19 5.20 -35.09
CA TRP A 10 -5.89 4.65 -33.92
C TRP A 10 -7.12 5.49 -33.52
N LEU A 11 -7.00 6.82 -33.56
CA LEU A 11 -8.08 7.77 -33.26
C LEU A 11 -9.11 7.93 -34.40
N SER A 12 -8.84 7.39 -35.58
CA SER A 12 -9.81 7.37 -36.69
C SER A 12 -10.96 6.39 -36.43
N GLU A 13 -10.65 5.29 -35.72
CA GLU A 13 -11.62 4.23 -35.40
C GLU A 13 -12.14 4.31 -33.96
N ARG A 14 -11.45 5.03 -33.07
CA ARG A 14 -11.71 5.01 -31.62
C ARG A 14 -11.87 6.43 -31.08
N SER A 15 -12.90 6.61 -30.27
CA SER A 15 -13.07 7.83 -29.47
C SER A 15 -12.24 7.77 -28.20
N ALA A 16 -11.50 8.85 -27.94
CA ALA A 16 -10.78 9.08 -26.69
C ALA A 16 -10.86 10.56 -26.33
N LYS A 17 -10.78 10.89 -25.03
CA LYS A 17 -10.78 12.29 -24.57
C LYS A 17 -9.36 12.83 -24.43
N CYS A 18 -9.18 14.10 -24.76
CA CYS A 18 -7.94 14.82 -24.53
C CYS A 18 -7.61 14.86 -23.03
N PRO A 19 -6.39 14.51 -22.60
CA PRO A 19 -6.00 14.57 -21.19
C PRO A 19 -5.85 16.01 -20.65
N GLY A 20 -5.69 17.00 -21.54
CA GLY A 20 -5.57 18.41 -21.17
C GLY A 20 -6.93 19.07 -20.89
N CYS A 21 -7.82 19.08 -21.88
CA CYS A 21 -9.11 19.78 -21.79
C CYS A 21 -10.36 18.88 -21.82
N GLY A 22 -10.22 17.58 -22.06
CA GLY A 22 -11.35 16.64 -22.13
C GLY A 22 -12.11 16.59 -23.47
N TYR A 23 -11.69 17.36 -24.47
CA TYR A 23 -12.26 17.34 -25.83
C TYR A 23 -12.18 15.96 -26.48
N GLU A 24 -13.18 15.58 -27.28
CA GLU A 24 -13.24 14.28 -27.95
C GLU A 24 -12.31 14.26 -29.18
N LEU A 25 -11.34 13.34 -29.20
CA LEU A 25 -10.24 13.28 -30.17
C LEU A 25 -10.54 12.40 -31.40
N THR A 26 -11.80 12.04 -31.63
CA THR A 26 -12.18 11.18 -32.76
C THR A 26 -11.91 11.88 -34.10
N GLY A 27 -11.13 11.25 -34.98
CA GLY A 27 -10.88 11.73 -36.34
C GLY A 27 -9.97 12.95 -36.48
N ILE A 28 -9.09 13.22 -35.50
CA ILE A 28 -8.09 14.28 -35.63
C ILE A 28 -7.09 13.97 -36.76
N ARG A 29 -6.55 15.03 -37.41
CA ARG A 29 -5.60 14.91 -38.54
C ARG A 29 -4.16 15.25 -38.19
N GLU A 30 -3.94 15.77 -36.98
CA GLU A 30 -2.65 16.20 -36.49
C GLU A 30 -2.43 15.62 -35.09
N PRO A 31 -1.18 15.35 -34.67
CA PRO A 31 -0.85 14.83 -33.34
C PRO A 31 -0.97 15.90 -32.24
N LYS A 32 -2.01 16.75 -32.31
CA LYS A 32 -2.30 17.81 -31.34
C LYS A 32 -3.80 17.98 -31.16
N CYS A 33 -4.21 18.34 -29.95
CA CYS A 33 -5.61 18.64 -29.69
C CYS A 33 -6.02 19.91 -30.45
N PRO A 34 -7.15 19.92 -31.19
CA PRO A 34 -7.61 21.10 -31.93
C PRO A 34 -8.12 22.22 -31.01
N GLU A 35 -8.44 21.90 -29.75
CA GLU A 35 -9.01 22.84 -28.78
C GLU A 35 -7.90 23.48 -27.95
N CYS A 36 -7.13 22.67 -27.20
CA CYS A 36 -6.09 23.18 -26.29
C CYS A 36 -4.66 23.13 -26.85
N ALA A 37 -4.47 22.78 -28.12
CA ALA A 37 -3.16 22.66 -28.80
C ALA A 37 -2.13 21.73 -28.13
N THR A 38 -2.54 20.92 -27.14
CA THR A 38 -1.66 19.98 -26.45
C THR A 38 -1.19 18.90 -27.42
N ALA A 39 0.13 18.71 -27.51
CA ALA A 39 0.72 17.61 -28.29
C ALA A 39 0.28 16.26 -27.70
N LEU A 40 -0.15 15.36 -28.58
CA LEU A 40 -0.69 14.06 -28.22
C LEU A 40 0.32 12.97 -28.60
N ARG A 41 0.44 11.95 -27.75
CA ARG A 41 1.25 10.76 -28.03
C ARG A 41 0.49 9.51 -27.62
N LEU A 42 0.46 8.50 -28.48
CA LEU A 42 -0.11 7.21 -28.13
C LEU A 42 0.79 6.55 -27.09
N SER A 43 0.22 6.18 -25.95
CA SER A 43 0.94 5.48 -24.89
C SER A 43 0.07 4.38 -24.30
N VAL A 44 0.72 3.30 -23.85
CA VAL A 44 0.04 2.21 -23.16
C VAL A 44 0.05 2.51 -21.67
N ALA A 45 -1.07 2.99 -21.15
CA ALA A 45 -1.26 3.13 -19.72
C ALA A 45 -1.73 1.80 -19.13
N CYS A 46 -1.01 1.30 -18.11
CA CYS A 46 -1.55 0.26 -17.25
C CYS A 46 -2.53 0.93 -16.28
N SER A 47 -3.82 0.61 -16.34
CA SER A 47 -4.79 0.98 -15.30
C SER A 47 -4.52 0.15 -14.05
N ASP A 48 -3.40 0.44 -13.39
CA ASP A 48 -2.88 -0.39 -12.32
C ASP A 48 -3.56 -0.08 -10.99
N ASP A 49 -4.80 -0.56 -10.87
CA ASP A 49 -5.54 -0.63 -9.61
C ASP A 49 -4.78 -1.48 -8.55
N GLY A 50 -3.74 -2.21 -8.94
CA GLY A 50 -3.01 -3.11 -8.06
C GLY A 50 -2.06 -2.45 -7.09
N LEU A 51 -1.47 -1.34 -7.51
CA LEU A 51 -0.50 -0.63 -6.70
C LEU A 51 -1.14 -0.18 -5.38
N TRP A 52 -2.38 0.33 -5.45
CA TRP A 52 -3.13 0.79 -4.28
C TRP A 52 -3.37 -0.31 -3.25
N SER A 53 -3.82 -1.51 -3.65
CA SER A 53 -4.03 -2.60 -2.69
C SER A 53 -2.74 -3.02 -2.00
N TRP A 54 -1.61 -3.03 -2.71
CA TRP A 54 -0.31 -3.35 -2.14
C TRP A 54 0.18 -2.25 -1.17
N ILE A 55 0.02 -0.97 -1.54
CA ILE A 55 0.37 0.18 -0.68
C ILE A 55 -0.43 0.15 0.62
N ILE A 56 -1.75 -0.07 0.56
CA ILE A 56 -2.59 -0.10 1.77
C ILE A 56 -2.18 -1.24 2.70
N SER A 57 -1.83 -2.42 2.17
CA SER A 57 -1.28 -3.51 2.99
C SER A 57 0.04 -3.15 3.65
N MET A 58 0.95 -2.47 2.95
CA MET A 58 2.20 -1.98 3.56
C MET A 58 1.92 -0.95 4.65
N LEU A 59 0.99 -0.02 4.41
CA LEU A 59 0.63 1.00 5.37
C LEU A 59 0.08 0.39 6.66
N ALA A 60 -0.81 -0.61 6.55
CA ALA A 60 -1.37 -1.32 7.71
C ALA A 60 -0.28 -2.00 8.56
N ILE A 61 0.66 -2.71 7.92
CA ILE A 61 1.77 -3.37 8.62
C ILE A 61 2.71 -2.34 9.28
N THR A 62 3.06 -1.28 8.55
CA THR A 62 3.98 -0.24 9.03
C THR A 62 3.39 0.53 10.20
N LEU A 63 2.06 0.76 10.20
CA LEU A 63 1.37 1.39 11.32
C LEU A 63 1.45 0.54 12.59
N GLY A 64 1.31 -0.79 12.48
CA GLY A 64 1.50 -1.73 13.60
C GLY A 64 2.91 -1.64 14.17
N ILE A 65 3.94 -1.73 13.32
CA ILE A 65 5.35 -1.61 13.72
C ILE A 65 5.61 -0.27 14.42
N GLY A 66 5.14 0.84 13.82
CA GLY A 66 5.37 2.17 14.36
C GLY A 66 4.75 2.36 15.75
N PHE A 67 3.52 1.86 15.94
CA PHE A 67 2.84 1.93 17.23
C PHE A 67 3.55 1.09 18.30
N ASP A 68 3.80 -0.18 18.02
CA ASP A 68 4.44 -1.11 18.97
C ASP A 68 5.84 -0.64 19.36
N SER A 69 6.64 -0.17 18.40
CA SER A 69 7.97 0.38 18.65
C SER A 69 7.95 1.63 19.55
N VAL A 70 6.99 2.54 19.36
CA VAL A 70 6.85 3.73 20.23
C VAL A 70 6.46 3.31 21.64
N VAL A 71 5.48 2.42 21.80
CA VAL A 71 5.05 1.93 23.12
C VAL A 71 6.19 1.18 23.81
N ALA A 72 6.90 0.32 23.09
CA ALA A 72 8.06 -0.41 23.61
C ALA A 72 9.16 0.55 24.07
N ALA A 73 9.45 1.62 23.32
CA ALA A 73 10.42 2.64 23.71
C ALA A 73 10.00 3.40 24.99
N LEU A 74 8.71 3.77 25.09
CA LEU A 74 8.14 4.41 26.27
C LEU A 74 8.24 3.53 27.53
N ILE A 75 8.20 2.21 27.38
CA ILE A 75 8.35 1.25 28.48
C ILE A 75 9.82 0.97 28.80
N ALA A 76 10.67 0.86 27.77
CA ALA A 76 12.09 0.59 27.95
C ALA A 76 12.79 1.71 28.73
N LEU A 77 12.44 2.97 28.46
CA LEU A 77 13.11 4.12 29.08
C LEU A 77 13.03 4.12 30.63
N PRO A 78 11.84 3.99 31.27
CA PRO A 78 11.75 3.85 32.73
C PRO A 78 12.50 2.64 33.29
N ILE A 79 12.46 1.49 32.61
CA ILE A 79 13.18 0.27 33.03
C ILE A 79 14.68 0.54 33.10
N LEU A 80 15.22 1.25 32.10
CA LEU A 80 16.64 1.62 32.03
C LEU A 80 17.02 2.65 33.11
N ILE A 81 16.13 3.61 33.42
CA ILE A 81 16.41 4.66 34.42
C ILE A 81 16.32 4.12 35.84
N VAL A 82 15.29 3.32 36.14
CA VAL A 82 14.98 2.83 37.50
C VAL A 82 15.72 1.52 37.81
N GLY A 83 16.15 0.78 36.78
CA GLY A 83 16.88 -0.48 36.93
C GLY A 83 15.99 -1.69 37.22
N GLY A 84 14.68 -1.61 36.94
CA GLY A 84 13.76 -2.71 37.15
C GLY A 84 12.32 -2.41 36.76
N ALA A 85 11.55 -3.48 36.57
CA ALA A 85 10.11 -3.43 36.33
C ALA A 85 9.44 -4.66 36.96
N PRO A 86 8.14 -4.57 37.30
CA PRO A 86 7.36 -5.76 37.63
C PRO A 86 7.39 -6.78 36.47
N PRO A 87 7.30 -8.11 36.76
CA PRO A 87 7.35 -9.15 35.74
C PRO A 87 6.33 -8.98 34.60
N HIS A 88 5.12 -8.48 34.89
CA HIS A 88 4.09 -8.27 33.87
C HIS A 88 4.49 -7.21 32.83
N ILE A 89 5.28 -6.20 33.20
CA ILE A 89 5.79 -5.19 32.27
C ILE A 89 6.84 -5.80 31.33
N HIS A 90 7.69 -6.70 31.84
CA HIS A 90 8.63 -7.43 30.99
C HIS A 90 7.91 -8.33 29.98
N VAL A 91 6.88 -9.06 30.41
CA VAL A 91 6.04 -9.88 29.51
C VAL A 91 5.39 -9.00 28.43
N PHE A 92 4.85 -7.85 28.81
CA PHE A 92 4.27 -6.89 27.87
C PHE A 92 5.31 -6.38 26.85
N PHE A 93 6.49 -5.97 27.33
CA PHE A 93 7.58 -5.47 26.50
C PHE A 93 8.10 -6.52 25.51
N TYR A 94 8.39 -7.74 25.95
CA TYR A 94 8.88 -8.80 25.06
C TYR A 94 7.82 -9.25 24.06
N GLY A 95 6.54 -9.20 24.43
CA GLY A 95 5.47 -9.48 23.48
C GLY A 95 5.36 -8.40 22.40
N LEU A 96 5.47 -7.11 22.74
CA LEU A 96 5.55 -6.04 21.73
C LEU A 96 6.72 -6.24 20.75
N LEU A 97 7.92 -6.56 21.27
CA LEU A 97 9.08 -6.84 20.41
C LEU A 97 8.85 -8.06 19.49
N THR A 98 8.15 -9.07 19.98
CA THR A 98 7.80 -10.25 19.18
C THR A 98 6.82 -9.90 18.06
N LEU A 99 5.83 -9.04 18.34
CA LEU A 99 4.91 -8.53 17.33
C LEU A 99 5.62 -7.68 16.28
N ASP A 100 6.55 -6.82 16.71
CA ASP A 100 7.38 -6.01 15.81
C ASP A 100 8.18 -6.89 14.85
N LEU A 101 8.89 -7.89 15.38
CA LEU A 101 9.68 -8.82 14.56
C LEU A 101 8.79 -9.60 13.57
N PHE A 102 7.60 -10.02 14.00
CA PHE A 102 6.64 -10.68 13.13
C PHE A 102 6.15 -9.76 12.01
N SER A 103 5.78 -8.52 12.33
CA SER A 103 5.33 -7.52 11.37
C SER A 103 6.43 -7.09 10.40
N ILE A 104 7.69 -6.98 10.86
CA ILE A 104 8.85 -6.77 9.99
C ILE A 104 9.02 -7.95 9.02
N GLY A 105 8.92 -9.19 9.52
CA GLY A 105 8.96 -10.38 8.68
C GLY A 105 7.85 -10.37 7.61
N MET A 106 6.64 -9.99 8.00
CA MET A 106 5.49 -9.84 7.09
C MET A 106 5.73 -8.73 6.05
N LEU A 107 6.29 -7.58 6.45
CA LEU A 107 6.63 -6.48 5.55
C LEU A 107 7.68 -6.89 4.52
N ILE A 108 8.75 -7.59 4.96
CA ILE A 108 9.78 -8.15 4.08
C ILE A 108 9.14 -9.16 3.11
N TRP A 109 8.24 -10.00 3.60
CA TRP A 109 7.54 -10.97 2.75
C TRP A 109 6.67 -10.31 1.68
N VAL A 110 5.84 -9.32 2.05
CA VAL A 110 4.97 -8.56 1.13
C VAL A 110 5.80 -7.79 0.09
N THR A 111 6.89 -7.17 0.50
CA THR A 111 7.78 -6.41 -0.40
C THR A 111 8.50 -7.32 -1.38
N ARG A 112 9.01 -8.48 -0.93
CA ARG A 112 9.63 -9.48 -1.81
C ARG A 112 8.64 -10.11 -2.79
N ARG A 113 7.37 -10.25 -2.40
CA ARG A 113 6.30 -10.77 -3.27
C ARG A 113 5.61 -9.72 -4.14
N ARG A 114 6.07 -8.45 -4.13
CA ARG A 114 5.50 -7.36 -4.93
C ARG A 114 5.25 -7.77 -6.39
N ARG A 115 6.26 -8.33 -7.07
CA ARG A 115 6.12 -8.71 -8.50
C ARG A 115 5.05 -9.79 -8.74
N ALA A 116 4.95 -10.77 -7.84
CA ALA A 116 3.93 -11.82 -7.93
C ALA A 116 2.53 -11.25 -7.68
N TRP A 117 2.41 -10.32 -6.72
CA TRP A 117 1.16 -9.65 -6.39
C TRP A 117 0.58 -8.87 -7.59
N MET A 118 1.43 -8.16 -8.34
CA MET A 118 1.00 -7.41 -9.53
C MET A 118 0.45 -8.31 -10.65
N ARG A 119 0.77 -9.61 -10.64
CA ARG A 119 0.27 -10.59 -11.62
C ARG A 119 -1.07 -11.22 -11.23
N LEU A 120 -1.57 -11.00 -10.01
CA LEU A 120 -2.84 -11.56 -9.55
C LEU A 120 -4.04 -10.81 -10.12
N ASN A 121 -5.17 -11.51 -10.34
CA ASN A 121 -6.43 -10.86 -10.72
C ASN A 121 -6.94 -9.89 -9.62
N LYS A 122 -7.82 -8.95 -9.97
CA LYS A 122 -8.32 -7.91 -9.05
C LYS A 122 -8.95 -8.50 -7.77
N THR A 123 -9.74 -9.56 -7.87
CA THR A 123 -10.46 -10.19 -6.75
C THR A 123 -9.53 -10.80 -5.69
N PRO A 124 -8.65 -11.77 -6.02
CA PRO A 124 -7.73 -12.35 -5.03
C PRO A 124 -6.77 -11.30 -4.46
N ARG A 125 -6.35 -10.33 -5.28
CA ARG A 125 -5.50 -9.22 -4.85
C ARG A 125 -6.12 -8.41 -3.72
N ARG A 126 -7.39 -8.03 -3.85
CA ARG A 126 -8.14 -7.31 -2.81
C ARG A 126 -8.39 -8.18 -1.58
N ALA A 127 -8.71 -9.46 -1.77
CA ALA A 127 -8.92 -10.39 -0.67
C ALA A 127 -7.67 -10.55 0.20
N ILE A 128 -6.49 -10.70 -0.41
CA ILE A 128 -5.22 -10.78 0.34
C ILE A 128 -4.97 -9.46 1.08
N ALA A 129 -5.16 -8.30 0.43
CA ALA A 129 -4.96 -7.01 1.09
C ALA A 129 -5.86 -6.82 2.32
N VAL A 130 -7.16 -7.13 2.19
CA VAL A 130 -8.10 -7.10 3.32
C VAL A 130 -7.71 -8.09 4.41
N GLY A 131 -7.29 -9.30 4.02
CA GLY A 131 -6.81 -10.31 4.94
C GLY A 131 -5.61 -9.84 5.76
N ILE A 132 -4.64 -9.17 5.14
CA ILE A 132 -3.48 -8.58 5.82
C ILE A 132 -3.94 -7.52 6.82
N ILE A 133 -4.76 -6.56 6.39
CA ILE A 133 -5.23 -5.47 7.25
C ILE A 133 -5.95 -6.03 8.48
N PHE A 134 -6.86 -6.98 8.27
CA PHE A 134 -7.64 -7.57 9.35
C PHE A 134 -6.78 -8.42 10.29
N ALA A 135 -5.85 -9.21 9.74
CA ALA A 135 -4.92 -10.01 10.54
C ALA A 135 -4.02 -9.13 11.40
N THR A 136 -3.42 -8.08 10.83
CA THR A 136 -2.61 -7.11 11.57
C THR A 136 -3.44 -6.45 12.68
N PHE A 137 -4.63 -5.94 12.36
CA PHE A 137 -5.51 -5.32 13.35
C PHE A 137 -5.86 -6.26 14.51
N LEU A 138 -6.34 -7.47 14.21
CA LEU A 138 -6.72 -8.44 15.24
C LEU A 138 -5.55 -8.86 16.13
N LEU A 139 -4.37 -9.02 15.54
CA LEU A 139 -3.18 -9.46 16.26
C LEU A 139 -2.72 -8.38 17.25
N HIS A 140 -2.65 -7.11 16.84
CA HIS A 140 -2.27 -6.01 17.76
C HIS A 140 -3.39 -5.71 18.77
N ALA A 141 -4.66 -5.63 18.34
CA ALA A 141 -5.78 -5.36 19.23
C ALA A 141 -5.99 -6.49 20.26
N GLY A 142 -5.84 -7.74 19.83
CA GLY A 142 -5.95 -8.91 20.71
C GLY A 142 -4.83 -8.97 21.75
N PHE A 143 -3.59 -8.71 21.34
CA PHE A 143 -2.46 -8.66 22.27
C PHE A 143 -2.61 -7.51 23.28
N GLY A 144 -2.91 -6.30 22.81
CA GLY A 144 -3.14 -5.15 23.68
C GLY A 144 -4.32 -5.35 24.64
N GLY A 145 -5.46 -5.84 24.13
CA GLY A 145 -6.66 -6.08 24.92
C GLY A 145 -6.48 -7.20 25.95
N GLY A 146 -5.83 -8.30 25.58
CA GLY A 146 -5.56 -9.41 26.50
C GLY A 146 -4.66 -9.01 27.67
N LEU A 147 -3.68 -8.12 27.43
CA LEU A 147 -2.80 -7.62 28.47
C LEU A 147 -3.48 -6.61 29.39
N LEU A 148 -4.30 -5.70 28.84
CA LEU A 148 -5.12 -4.81 29.66
C LEU A 148 -6.04 -5.60 30.59
N TYR A 149 -6.66 -6.67 30.08
CA TYR A 149 -7.50 -7.55 30.90
C TYR A 149 -6.70 -8.25 32.01
N ALA A 150 -5.45 -8.64 31.75
CA ALA A 150 -4.60 -9.29 32.75
C ALA A 150 -4.05 -8.35 33.84
N MET A 151 -4.17 -7.02 33.65
CA MET A 151 -3.70 -6.01 34.61
C MET A 151 -4.80 -5.49 35.55
N ILE A 152 -6.07 -5.77 35.25
CA ILE A 152 -7.24 -5.44 36.08
C ILE A 152 -7.47 -6.57 37.08
#